data_AF-A0A0D1IZA7-F1
#
_entry.id   AF-A0A0D1IZA7-F1
#
_cell.length_a   1.000
_cell.length_b   1.000
_cell.length_c   1.000
_cell.angle_alpha   90.00
_cell.angle_beta   90.00
_cell.angle_gamma   90.00
#
_symmetry.space_group_name_H-M   'P 1'
#
loop_
_entity.id
_entity.type
_entity.pdbx_description
1 polymer ?
#
loop_
_entity_poly.entity_id
_entity_poly.type
_entity_poly.pdbx_seq_one_letter_code
_entity_poly.pdbx_strand_id
1 'polypeptide(L)'
;MPVQFGVRVTDGQLRLWTGSPCRGTTAVNVTFNMDRPDKAELKLEATPLPEVVGSQKAPPNPGTEVEYFTVGGPYPGFDVVTQLPPGFDWRTADTVFIFPQAPHAFGATSKLGEAIKESDRHPADTYWFEGFGWLNPQDIAAQDGTKFLTLCSRDPAQGRRLARVFGARVTDGTLRIWPGQYCGPVDNVMLTFQPGQADLVLAADPHQAIPFDSLTATGPYPGFAVVRPLPSGFDWRTQKTVLLRVYRSNGDPWTTTTDLGPAVTESGQHAPDTFWFQGFGWLSPADVAAKDGKELLTACAPEPQRR
;
A
#
# COMPACT_ATOMS: atom_id res chain seq x y z
N MET A 1 -15.66 14.60 -3.37
CA MET A 1 -14.91 14.98 -4.59
C MET A 1 -15.00 13.83 -5.58
N PRO A 2 -14.91 14.05 -6.91
CA PRO A 2 -14.87 12.94 -7.86
C PRO A 2 -13.59 12.12 -7.67
N VAL A 3 -13.68 10.80 -7.85
CA VAL A 3 -12.53 9.89 -7.89
C VAL A 3 -12.08 9.78 -9.34
N GLN A 4 -10.77 9.84 -9.59
CA GLN A 4 -10.19 9.89 -10.92
C GLN A 4 -8.93 9.01 -11.02
N PHE A 5 -8.63 8.59 -12.23
CA PHE A 5 -7.40 7.90 -12.61
C PHE A 5 -6.98 8.36 -14.00
N GLY A 6 -5.70 8.19 -14.31
CA GLY A 6 -5.12 8.56 -15.59
C GLY A 6 -5.29 7.45 -16.62
N VAL A 7 -5.62 7.82 -17.85
CA VAL A 7 -5.68 6.93 -19.01
C VAL A 7 -4.68 7.40 -20.06
N ARG A 8 -3.90 6.48 -20.62
CA ARG A 8 -3.01 6.78 -21.74
C ARG A 8 -2.94 5.60 -22.69
N VAL A 9 -2.83 5.89 -23.98
CA VAL A 9 -2.43 4.92 -25.01
C VAL A 9 -0.97 5.17 -25.35
N THR A 10 -0.13 4.15 -25.27
CA THR A 10 1.29 4.26 -25.63
C THR A 10 1.75 2.94 -26.20
N ASP A 11 2.47 2.98 -27.32
CA ASP A 11 2.92 1.80 -28.05
C ASP A 11 1.77 0.83 -28.39
N GLY A 12 0.59 1.39 -28.67
CA GLY A 12 -0.63 0.63 -28.94
C GLY A 12 -1.23 -0.08 -27.73
N GLN A 13 -0.72 0.15 -26.53
CA GLN A 13 -1.21 -0.43 -25.27
C GLN A 13 -2.02 0.59 -24.46
N LEU A 14 -3.08 0.13 -23.81
CA LEU A 14 -3.85 0.92 -22.85
C LEU A 14 -3.18 0.85 -21.48
N ARG A 15 -2.70 1.99 -21.01
CA ARG A 15 -2.08 2.19 -19.70
C ARG A 15 -3.03 2.98 -18.80
N LEU A 16 -3.24 2.48 -17.60
CA LEU A 16 -4.00 3.13 -16.53
C LEU A 16 -3.02 3.53 -15.43
N TRP A 17 -3.17 4.74 -14.90
CA TRP A 17 -2.39 5.24 -13.77
C TRP A 17 -3.34 5.56 -12.64
N THR A 18 -3.14 4.92 -11.49
CA THR A 18 -3.98 5.11 -10.30
C THR A 18 -3.88 6.53 -9.74
N GLY A 19 -2.87 7.31 -10.15
CA GLY A 19 -2.55 8.65 -9.67
C GLY A 19 -1.68 8.65 -8.41
N SER A 20 -1.79 7.62 -7.58
CA SER A 20 -0.96 7.39 -6.40
C SER A 20 -0.81 5.89 -6.12
N PRO A 21 0.29 5.44 -5.48
CA PRO A 21 0.52 4.02 -5.24
C PRO A 21 -0.58 3.36 -4.37
N CYS A 22 -1.27 2.38 -4.94
CA CYS A 22 -2.21 1.51 -4.26
C CYS A 22 -1.47 0.37 -3.55
N ARG A 23 -1.00 0.63 -2.34
CA ARG A 23 -0.21 -0.34 -1.56
C ARG A 23 -1.07 -1.46 -1.01
N GLY A 24 -0.58 -2.69 -1.14
CA GLY A 24 -1.26 -3.89 -0.65
C GLY A 24 -2.56 -4.21 -1.38
N THR A 25 -2.58 -3.94 -2.68
CA THR A 25 -3.68 -4.33 -3.57
C THR A 25 -3.73 -5.85 -3.65
N THR A 26 -4.83 -6.46 -3.23
CA THR A 26 -5.02 -7.92 -3.29
C THR A 26 -5.75 -8.39 -4.54
N ALA A 27 -6.39 -7.48 -5.26
CA ALA A 27 -7.01 -7.76 -6.54
C ALA A 27 -7.14 -6.48 -7.37
N VAL A 28 -7.20 -6.60 -8.69
CA VAL A 28 -7.52 -5.50 -9.60
C VAL A 28 -8.63 -5.95 -10.52
N ASN A 29 -9.74 -5.22 -10.50
CA ASN A 29 -10.84 -5.41 -11.43
C ASN A 29 -10.79 -4.30 -12.48
N VAL A 30 -10.73 -4.67 -13.76
CA VAL A 30 -10.89 -3.75 -14.87
C VAL A 30 -12.10 -4.18 -15.68
N THR A 31 -13.08 -3.30 -15.82
CA THR A 31 -14.32 -3.59 -16.53
C THR A 31 -14.55 -2.55 -17.62
N PHE A 32 -14.63 -2.99 -18.86
CA PHE A 32 -15.03 -2.16 -19.98
C PHE A 32 -16.55 -2.17 -20.09
N ASN A 33 -17.14 -1.00 -20.35
CA ASN A 33 -18.58 -0.84 -20.56
C ASN A 33 -19.45 -1.47 -19.44
N MET A 34 -19.09 -1.20 -18.16
CA MET A 34 -19.61 -1.86 -16.95
C MET A 34 -21.15 -2.01 -16.88
N ASP A 35 -21.89 -1.04 -17.42
CA ASP A 35 -23.37 -1.01 -17.40
C ASP A 35 -24.02 -1.41 -18.74
N ARG A 36 -23.27 -2.02 -19.66
CA ARG A 36 -23.76 -2.36 -20.99
C ARG A 36 -23.77 -3.86 -21.26
N PRO A 37 -24.60 -4.33 -22.23
CA PRO A 37 -24.64 -5.74 -22.61
C PRO A 37 -23.30 -6.29 -23.13
N ASP A 38 -22.47 -5.43 -23.71
CA ASP A 38 -21.16 -5.75 -24.29
C ASP A 38 -20.01 -5.60 -23.28
N LYS A 39 -20.30 -5.64 -21.98
CA LYS A 39 -19.28 -5.55 -20.94
C LYS A 39 -18.19 -6.61 -21.09
N ALA A 40 -16.95 -6.25 -20.79
CA ALA A 40 -15.81 -7.16 -20.75
C ALA A 40 -15.01 -6.92 -19.48
N GLU A 41 -14.57 -8.00 -18.83
CA GLU A 41 -13.92 -7.93 -17.53
C GLU A 41 -12.55 -8.62 -17.54
N LEU A 42 -11.60 -7.97 -16.89
CA LEU A 42 -10.31 -8.51 -16.50
C LEU A 42 -10.24 -8.49 -14.98
N LYS A 43 -10.08 -9.66 -14.37
CA LYS A 43 -9.89 -9.80 -12.92
C LYS A 43 -8.55 -10.40 -12.62
N LEU A 44 -7.80 -9.72 -11.76
CA LEU A 44 -6.51 -10.15 -11.26
C LEU A 44 -6.60 -10.34 -9.74
N GLU A 45 -5.93 -11.35 -9.20
CA GLU A 45 -5.82 -11.58 -7.75
C GLU A 45 -4.36 -11.79 -7.36
N ALA A 46 -3.95 -11.23 -6.21
CA ALA A 46 -2.57 -11.34 -5.75
C ALA A 46 -2.27 -12.79 -5.41
N THR A 47 -1.09 -13.27 -5.83
CA THR A 47 -0.71 -14.67 -5.64
C THR A 47 -0.81 -15.09 -4.17
N PRO A 48 -1.56 -16.16 -3.84
CA PRO A 48 -1.78 -16.58 -2.46
C PRO A 48 -0.48 -16.85 -1.70
N LEU A 49 -0.51 -16.66 -0.38
CA LEU A 49 0.56 -17.13 0.49
C LEU A 49 0.50 -18.67 0.61
N PRO A 50 1.65 -19.34 0.77
CA PRO A 50 1.66 -20.75 1.16
C PRO A 50 0.87 -20.98 2.45
N GLU A 51 0.17 -22.10 2.54
CA GLU A 51 -0.49 -22.50 3.78
C GLU A 51 0.56 -22.77 4.88
N VAL A 52 0.30 -22.27 6.08
CA VAL A 52 1.16 -22.52 7.25
C VAL A 52 0.59 -23.70 8.01
N VAL A 53 1.29 -24.84 7.96
CA VAL A 53 0.93 -26.06 8.67
C VAL A 53 0.81 -25.77 10.17
N GLY A 54 -0.35 -26.06 10.76
CA GLY A 54 -0.62 -25.84 12.19
C GLY A 54 -1.22 -24.48 12.56
N SER A 55 -1.39 -23.56 11.61
CA SER A 55 -2.15 -22.32 11.83
C SER A 55 -3.65 -22.56 11.60
N GLN A 56 -4.50 -22.05 12.50
CA GLN A 56 -5.97 -22.16 12.35
C GLN A 56 -6.54 -21.16 11.32
N LYS A 57 -5.75 -20.15 10.92
CA LYS A 57 -6.16 -19.08 10.02
C LYS A 57 -5.02 -18.76 9.07
N ALA A 58 -5.30 -18.75 7.76
CA ALA A 58 -4.33 -18.33 6.78
C ALA A 58 -3.89 -16.88 7.05
N PRO A 59 -2.57 -16.60 7.03
CA PRO A 59 -2.07 -15.25 7.20
C PRO A 59 -2.60 -14.34 6.08
N PRO A 60 -2.84 -13.05 6.35
CA PRO A 60 -3.34 -12.14 5.32
C PRO A 60 -2.35 -12.04 4.15
N ASN A 61 -2.84 -11.91 2.93
CA ASN A 61 -1.95 -11.66 1.80
C ASN A 61 -1.40 -10.23 1.91
N PRO A 62 -0.07 -10.01 1.85
CA PRO A 62 0.47 -8.66 1.84
C PRO A 62 -0.02 -7.82 0.66
N GLY A 63 -0.54 -8.43 -0.40
CA GLY A 63 -0.94 -7.78 -1.64
C GLY A 63 0.27 -7.26 -2.41
N THR A 64 0.04 -6.52 -3.48
CA THR A 64 1.08 -5.93 -4.33
C THR A 64 0.83 -4.43 -4.47
N GLU A 65 1.87 -3.61 -4.56
CA GLU A 65 1.72 -2.19 -4.91
C GLU A 65 1.34 -2.03 -6.40
N VAL A 66 0.28 -1.27 -6.66
CA VAL A 66 -0.15 -0.92 -8.02
C VAL A 66 -0.18 0.58 -8.17
N GLU A 67 0.59 1.12 -9.11
CA GLU A 67 0.49 2.53 -9.50
C GLU A 67 0.20 2.66 -11.00
N TYR A 68 0.95 1.94 -11.81
CA TYR A 68 0.74 1.85 -13.25
C TYR A 68 0.27 0.45 -13.62
N PHE A 69 -0.68 0.40 -14.53
CA PHE A 69 -1.33 -0.82 -14.96
C PHE A 69 -1.43 -0.83 -16.49
N THR A 70 -1.03 -1.92 -17.12
CA THR A 70 -1.14 -2.08 -18.59
C THR A 70 -2.13 -3.18 -18.91
N VAL A 71 -3.19 -2.86 -19.65
CA VAL A 71 -4.15 -3.86 -20.13
C VAL A 71 -3.44 -4.77 -21.14
N GLY A 72 -3.51 -6.08 -20.90
CA GLY A 72 -2.75 -7.09 -21.66
C GLY A 72 -1.48 -7.57 -20.96
N GLY A 73 -1.10 -6.93 -19.84
CA GLY A 73 0.02 -7.33 -19.00
C GLY A 73 1.38 -6.76 -19.42
N PRO A 74 2.48 -7.20 -18.80
CA PRO A 74 2.54 -8.22 -17.73
C PRO A 74 1.86 -7.77 -16.43
N TYR A 75 1.52 -8.75 -15.55
CA TYR A 75 0.91 -8.50 -14.24
C TYR A 75 1.78 -9.05 -13.09
N PRO A 76 2.92 -8.41 -12.76
CA PRO A 76 3.79 -8.90 -11.69
C PRO A 76 3.05 -8.98 -10.35
N GLY A 77 3.17 -10.12 -9.67
CA GLY A 77 2.55 -10.33 -8.36
C GLY A 77 1.04 -10.61 -8.39
N PHE A 78 0.46 -10.79 -9.58
CA PHE A 78 -0.95 -11.14 -9.75
C PHE A 78 -1.13 -12.32 -10.69
N ASP A 79 -2.10 -13.17 -10.36
CA ASP A 79 -2.63 -14.20 -11.22
C ASP A 79 -3.87 -13.69 -11.95
N VAL A 80 -4.03 -14.08 -13.22
CA VAL A 80 -5.22 -13.73 -14.01
C VAL A 80 -6.35 -14.70 -13.68
N VAL A 81 -7.38 -14.21 -12.98
CA VAL A 81 -8.54 -15.01 -12.56
C VAL A 81 -9.69 -14.92 -13.57
N THR A 82 -9.83 -13.79 -14.25
CA THR A 82 -10.77 -13.62 -15.36
C THR A 82 -10.04 -12.92 -16.49
N GLN A 83 -9.94 -13.58 -17.64
CA GLN A 83 -9.36 -13.00 -18.85
C GLN A 83 -10.41 -12.20 -19.61
N LEU A 84 -9.95 -11.17 -20.32
CA LEU A 84 -10.79 -10.50 -21.32
C LEU A 84 -11.26 -11.52 -22.37
N PRO A 85 -12.47 -11.36 -22.94
CA PRO A 85 -12.96 -12.23 -23.99
C PRO A 85 -11.96 -12.33 -25.16
N PRO A 86 -11.80 -13.52 -25.77
CA PRO A 86 -10.93 -13.68 -26.94
C PRO A 86 -11.28 -12.68 -28.04
N GLY A 87 -10.29 -11.98 -28.57
CA GLY A 87 -10.47 -10.97 -29.63
C GLY A 87 -11.10 -9.65 -29.17
N PHE A 88 -11.31 -9.45 -27.86
CA PHE A 88 -11.77 -8.17 -27.34
C PHE A 88 -10.78 -7.05 -27.68
N ASP A 89 -11.27 -6.00 -28.36
CA ASP A 89 -10.50 -4.80 -28.66
C ASP A 89 -10.98 -3.66 -27.75
N TRP A 90 -10.18 -3.32 -26.76
CA TRP A 90 -10.49 -2.23 -25.81
C TRP A 90 -10.66 -0.86 -26.50
N ARG A 91 -10.16 -0.69 -27.73
CA ARG A 91 -10.30 0.57 -28.50
C ARG A 91 -11.72 0.86 -28.94
N THR A 92 -12.58 -0.18 -28.99
CA THR A 92 -14.00 -0.03 -29.35
C THR A 92 -14.88 0.21 -28.12
N ALA A 93 -14.32 0.11 -26.91
CA ALA A 93 -15.04 0.40 -25.69
C ALA A 93 -15.17 1.91 -25.47
N ASP A 94 -16.32 2.34 -24.95
CA ASP A 94 -16.55 3.75 -24.66
C ASP A 94 -15.93 4.14 -23.31
N THR A 95 -15.95 3.21 -22.35
CA THR A 95 -15.53 3.45 -20.97
C THR A 95 -14.72 2.29 -20.43
N VAL A 96 -13.82 2.61 -19.50
CA VAL A 96 -13.13 1.65 -18.65
C VAL A 96 -13.33 2.03 -17.19
N PHE A 97 -13.72 1.06 -16.38
CA PHE A 97 -13.75 1.11 -14.93
C PHE A 97 -12.55 0.36 -14.39
N ILE A 98 -11.88 0.91 -13.38
CA ILE A 98 -10.83 0.22 -12.63
C ILE A 98 -11.15 0.30 -11.14
N PHE A 99 -10.96 -0.82 -10.45
CA PHE A 99 -11.02 -0.90 -9.00
C PHE A 99 -9.87 -1.75 -8.46
N PRO A 100 -8.79 -1.12 -7.96
CA PRO A 100 -7.79 -1.82 -7.16
C PRO A 100 -8.40 -2.11 -5.78
N GLN A 101 -8.51 -3.38 -5.43
CA GLN A 101 -8.90 -3.81 -4.09
C GLN A 101 -7.71 -3.65 -3.15
N ALA A 102 -7.48 -2.41 -2.77
CA ALA A 102 -6.49 -2.01 -1.77
C ALA A 102 -7.20 -1.32 -0.59
N PRO A 103 -6.54 -1.21 0.57
CA PRO A 103 -7.09 -0.51 1.72
C PRO A 103 -7.41 0.94 1.36
N HIS A 104 -8.65 1.35 1.68
CA HIS A 104 -9.15 2.70 1.40
C HIS A 104 -9.15 3.10 -0.09
N ALA A 105 -8.99 2.15 -1.01
CA ALA A 105 -9.07 2.42 -2.43
C ALA A 105 -10.51 2.60 -2.90
N PHE A 106 -10.64 3.36 -3.98
CA PHE A 106 -11.90 3.63 -4.67
C PHE A 106 -11.83 3.07 -6.09
N GLY A 107 -13.00 2.72 -6.63
CA GLY A 107 -13.16 2.45 -8.06
C GLY A 107 -13.59 3.70 -8.81
N ALA A 108 -13.20 3.83 -10.07
CA ALA A 108 -13.63 4.94 -10.93
C ALA A 108 -13.76 4.51 -12.39
N THR A 109 -14.60 5.22 -13.13
CA THR A 109 -14.83 5.05 -14.56
C THR A 109 -14.28 6.25 -15.32
N SER A 110 -13.60 5.99 -16.43
CA SER A 110 -13.18 7.02 -17.40
C SER A 110 -13.67 6.66 -18.80
N LYS A 111 -14.06 7.66 -19.58
CA LYS A 111 -14.20 7.55 -21.04
C LYS A 111 -12.83 7.34 -21.69
N LEU A 112 -12.79 6.51 -22.73
CA LEU A 112 -11.55 6.16 -23.45
C LEU A 112 -11.27 7.06 -24.67
N GLY A 113 -12.31 7.64 -25.28
CA GLY A 113 -12.22 8.28 -26.60
C GLY A 113 -11.14 9.38 -26.70
N GLU A 114 -11.04 10.26 -25.69
CA GLU A 114 -10.04 11.33 -25.69
C GLU A 114 -8.61 10.78 -25.60
N ALA A 115 -8.38 9.85 -24.67
CA ALA A 115 -7.07 9.20 -24.50
C ALA A 115 -6.66 8.45 -25.77
N ILE A 116 -7.58 7.71 -26.41
CA ILE A 116 -7.33 6.99 -27.66
C ILE A 116 -6.88 7.95 -28.77
N LYS A 117 -7.53 9.09 -28.89
CA LYS A 117 -7.32 10.04 -29.99
C LYS A 117 -6.10 10.92 -29.80
N GLU A 118 -5.83 11.35 -28.57
CA GLU A 118 -4.90 12.46 -28.32
C GLU A 118 -3.59 12.03 -27.63
N SER A 119 -3.44 10.80 -27.12
CA SER A 119 -2.24 10.38 -26.35
C SER A 119 -0.90 10.73 -27.01
N ASP A 120 -0.78 10.53 -28.32
CA ASP A 120 0.47 10.76 -29.07
C ASP A 120 0.81 12.25 -29.24
N ARG A 121 -0.13 13.16 -28.94
CA ARG A 121 0.06 14.61 -29.00
C ARG A 121 0.48 15.21 -27.65
N HIS A 122 0.52 14.40 -26.60
CA HIS A 122 0.84 14.83 -25.25
C HIS A 122 2.16 14.20 -24.74
N PRO A 123 2.92 14.91 -23.88
CA PRO A 123 4.17 14.40 -23.32
C PRO A 123 4.03 13.00 -22.71
N ALA A 124 5.08 12.18 -22.82
CA ALA A 124 5.04 10.75 -22.47
C ALA A 124 4.70 10.47 -20.99
N ASP A 125 4.95 11.44 -20.10
CA ASP A 125 4.70 11.39 -18.67
C ASP A 125 3.31 11.95 -18.27
N THR A 126 2.47 12.33 -19.22
CA THR A 126 1.11 12.82 -18.96
C THR A 126 0.05 11.76 -19.22
N TYR A 127 -1.02 11.77 -18.44
CA TYR A 127 -2.19 10.90 -18.61
C TYR A 127 -3.45 11.73 -18.68
N TRP A 128 -4.46 11.26 -19.44
CA TRP A 128 -5.77 11.86 -19.48
C TRP A 128 -6.56 11.52 -18.20
N PHE A 129 -6.91 12.53 -17.42
CA PHE A 129 -7.84 12.44 -16.30
C PHE A 129 -9.18 13.05 -16.73
N GLU A 130 -10.25 12.25 -16.76
CA GLU A 130 -11.53 12.69 -17.32
C GLU A 130 -12.07 13.93 -16.62
N GLY A 131 -12.30 14.99 -17.40
CA GLY A 131 -12.79 16.28 -16.90
C GLY A 131 -11.70 17.20 -16.33
N PHE A 132 -10.45 16.75 -16.25
CA PHE A 132 -9.33 17.52 -15.70
C PHE A 132 -8.19 17.76 -16.70
N GLY A 133 -8.10 16.95 -17.76
CA GLY A 133 -7.12 17.15 -18.83
C GLY A 133 -5.94 16.18 -18.75
N TRP A 134 -4.88 16.52 -19.48
CA TRP A 134 -3.62 15.78 -19.49
C TRP A 134 -2.73 16.26 -18.34
N LEU A 135 -2.52 15.39 -17.35
CA LEU A 135 -1.82 15.72 -16.11
C LEU A 135 -0.56 14.86 -15.95
N ASN A 136 0.52 15.47 -15.45
CA ASN A 136 1.75 14.78 -15.07
C ASN A 136 1.80 14.52 -13.54
N PRO A 137 2.82 13.83 -12.99
CA PRO A 137 2.97 13.61 -11.55
C PRO A 137 2.97 14.86 -10.67
N GLN A 138 3.51 15.99 -11.15
CA GLN A 138 3.50 17.24 -10.39
C GLN A 138 2.10 17.84 -10.33
N ASP A 139 1.35 17.78 -11.43
CA ASP A 139 -0.04 18.24 -11.48
C ASP A 139 -0.93 17.41 -10.55
N ILE A 140 -0.73 16.10 -10.49
CA ILE A 140 -1.46 15.22 -9.58
C ILE A 140 -1.14 15.57 -8.13
N ALA A 141 0.14 15.71 -7.78
CA ALA A 141 0.54 16.11 -6.43
C ALA A 141 -0.08 17.46 -5.98
N ALA A 142 -0.35 18.37 -6.91
CA ALA A 142 -0.97 19.66 -6.62
C ALA A 142 -2.51 19.62 -6.55
N GLN A 143 -3.16 18.64 -7.19
CA GLN A 143 -4.62 18.62 -7.38
C GLN A 143 -5.33 17.51 -6.60
N ASP A 144 -4.63 16.43 -6.27
CA ASP A 144 -5.18 15.34 -5.47
C ASP A 144 -5.52 15.80 -4.04
N GLY A 145 -6.65 15.35 -3.52
CA GLY A 145 -7.19 15.78 -2.24
C GLY A 145 -7.79 17.20 -2.23
N THR A 146 -7.72 17.95 -3.34
CA THR A 146 -8.29 19.31 -3.41
C THR A 146 -9.34 19.47 -4.50
N LYS A 147 -9.08 18.94 -5.71
CA LYS A 147 -10.01 19.00 -6.84
C LYS A 147 -10.69 17.67 -7.13
N PHE A 148 -9.94 16.58 -6.96
CA PHE A 148 -10.40 15.20 -7.11
C PHE A 148 -9.60 14.30 -6.15
N LEU A 149 -9.97 13.02 -6.09
CA LEU A 149 -9.17 11.98 -5.42
C LEU A 149 -8.60 11.02 -6.43
N THR A 150 -7.32 10.72 -6.34
CA THR A 150 -6.74 9.55 -7.01
C THR A 150 -7.23 8.26 -6.35
N LEU A 151 -7.12 7.11 -7.03
CA LEU A 151 -7.80 5.87 -6.63
C LEU A 151 -7.46 5.43 -5.20
N CYS A 152 -6.24 5.70 -4.75
CA CYS A 152 -5.71 5.20 -3.47
C CYS A 152 -5.31 6.33 -2.52
N SER A 153 -5.74 7.56 -2.82
CA SER A 153 -5.56 8.68 -1.91
C SER A 153 -6.59 8.71 -0.81
N ARG A 154 -6.16 9.22 0.33
CA ARG A 154 -7.05 9.42 1.47
C ARG A 154 -8.02 10.56 1.18
N ASP A 155 -9.29 10.32 1.44
CA ASP A 155 -10.31 11.36 1.36
C ASP A 155 -10.19 12.34 2.54
N PRO A 156 -9.84 13.62 2.33
CA PRO A 156 -9.72 14.60 3.41
C PRO A 156 -11.07 14.90 4.08
N ALA A 157 -12.20 14.61 3.43
CA ALA A 157 -13.53 14.76 4.04
C ALA A 157 -13.82 13.71 5.12
N GLN A 158 -13.04 12.62 5.21
CA GLN A 158 -13.17 11.64 6.29
C GLN A 158 -12.64 12.16 7.65
N GLY A 159 -12.22 13.43 7.69
CA GLY A 159 -11.75 14.13 8.87
C GLY A 159 -10.27 13.89 9.14
N ARG A 160 -9.74 14.61 10.13
CA ARG A 160 -8.36 14.46 10.59
C ARG A 160 -8.22 13.14 11.36
N ARG A 161 -8.10 12.02 10.63
CA ARG A 161 -7.59 10.78 11.21
C ARG A 161 -6.12 10.99 11.53
N LEU A 162 -5.76 10.77 12.79
CA LEU A 162 -4.37 10.83 13.21
C LEU A 162 -3.56 9.83 12.39
N ALA A 163 -2.36 10.21 11.98
CA ALA A 163 -1.50 9.30 11.23
C ALA A 163 -1.12 8.13 12.14
N ARG A 164 -1.47 6.90 11.71
CA ARG A 164 -0.99 5.69 12.35
C ARG A 164 0.45 5.45 11.95
N VAL A 165 1.38 5.42 12.89
CA VAL A 165 2.83 5.39 12.65
C VAL A 165 3.52 4.40 13.58
N PHE A 166 4.77 4.08 13.26
CA PHE A 166 5.65 3.26 14.08
C PHE A 166 7.06 3.84 14.05
N GLY A 167 7.89 3.43 15.02
CA GLY A 167 9.27 3.84 15.13
C GLY A 167 10.21 2.90 14.38
N ALA A 168 11.19 3.46 13.67
CA ALA A 168 12.30 2.72 13.08
C ALA A 168 13.64 3.23 13.65
N ARG A 169 14.58 2.31 13.92
CA ARG A 169 15.93 2.65 14.38
C ARG A 169 16.93 1.61 13.92
N VAL A 170 18.17 2.04 13.64
CA VAL A 170 19.31 1.14 13.50
C VAL A 170 20.07 1.05 14.82
N THR A 171 20.14 -0.16 15.37
CA THR A 171 20.90 -0.46 16.59
C THR A 171 21.78 -1.67 16.33
N ASP A 172 23.07 -1.55 16.63
CA ASP A 172 24.09 -2.60 16.42
C ASP A 172 24.07 -3.17 15.00
N GLY A 173 23.87 -2.30 14.00
CA GLY A 173 23.82 -2.67 12.59
C GLY A 173 22.52 -3.35 12.16
N THR A 174 21.51 -3.45 13.03
CA THR A 174 20.21 -4.07 12.72
C THR A 174 19.07 -3.06 12.71
N LEU A 175 18.09 -3.25 11.83
CA LEU A 175 16.88 -2.45 11.79
C LEU A 175 15.89 -2.96 12.85
N ARG A 176 15.64 -2.13 13.86
CA ARG A 176 14.63 -2.32 14.89
C ARG A 176 13.37 -1.53 14.53
N ILE A 177 12.24 -2.21 14.65
CA ILE A 177 10.89 -1.69 14.44
C ILE A 177 10.21 -1.69 15.80
N TRP A 178 9.64 -0.54 16.16
CA TRP A 178 8.91 -0.35 17.39
C TRP A 178 7.47 0.08 17.06
N PRO A 179 6.44 -0.75 17.34
CA PRO A 179 5.05 -0.38 17.09
C PRO A 179 4.56 0.83 17.89
N GLY A 180 5.31 1.26 18.92
CA GLY A 180 4.91 2.31 19.84
C GLY A 180 4.38 1.73 21.15
N GLN A 181 3.25 2.23 21.63
CA GLN A 181 2.63 1.67 22.84
C GLN A 181 2.19 0.21 22.64
N TYR A 182 2.06 -0.51 23.76
CA TYR A 182 1.77 -1.94 23.85
C TYR A 182 0.66 -2.41 22.88
N CYS A 183 0.99 -3.39 22.03
CA CYS A 183 0.06 -3.94 21.04
C CYS A 183 -0.87 -5.03 21.58
N GLY A 184 -0.57 -5.60 22.75
CA GLY A 184 -1.14 -6.87 23.17
C GLY A 184 -0.66 -8.04 22.31
N PRO A 185 -1.24 -9.24 22.53
CA PRO A 185 -1.11 -10.34 21.60
C PRO A 185 -1.64 -9.93 20.23
N VAL A 186 -0.92 -10.30 19.17
CA VAL A 186 -1.27 -10.01 17.78
C VAL A 186 -1.36 -11.30 16.99
N ASP A 187 -2.15 -11.32 15.93
CA ASP A 187 -2.33 -12.52 15.10
C ASP A 187 -1.20 -12.64 14.07
N ASN A 188 -0.89 -11.52 13.40
CA ASN A 188 0.13 -11.47 12.37
C ASN A 188 0.84 -10.12 12.36
N VAL A 189 2.12 -10.13 11.97
CA VAL A 189 2.92 -8.93 11.73
C VAL A 189 3.51 -9.01 10.34
N MET A 190 3.45 -7.91 9.59
CA MET A 190 4.10 -7.81 8.29
C MET A 190 4.97 -6.58 8.19
N LEU A 191 6.13 -6.76 7.57
CA LEU A 191 6.96 -5.66 7.07
C LEU A 191 7.00 -5.75 5.56
N THR A 192 6.69 -4.64 4.88
CA THR A 192 6.80 -4.52 3.43
C THR A 192 7.80 -3.44 3.08
N PHE A 193 8.88 -3.82 2.42
CA PHE A 193 9.96 -2.93 2.01
C PHE A 193 9.84 -2.56 0.54
N GLN A 194 10.22 -1.32 0.20
CA GLN A 194 10.20 -0.80 -1.17
C GLN A 194 11.49 -0.02 -1.46
N PRO A 195 11.94 0.08 -2.73
CA PRO A 195 11.26 -0.35 -3.97
C PRO A 195 11.40 -1.86 -4.27
N GLY A 196 10.53 -2.37 -5.14
CA GLY A 196 10.58 -3.74 -5.65
C GLY A 196 9.87 -4.78 -4.78
N GLN A 197 9.17 -4.33 -3.73
CA GLN A 197 8.42 -5.12 -2.75
C GLN A 197 9.13 -6.37 -2.21
N ALA A 198 9.65 -6.27 -0.99
CA ALA A 198 10.05 -7.44 -0.20
C ALA A 198 9.21 -7.52 1.07
N ASP A 199 8.55 -8.67 1.29
CA ASP A 199 7.65 -8.87 2.42
C ASP A 199 8.24 -9.86 3.43
N LEU A 200 8.27 -9.47 4.70
CA LEU A 200 8.33 -10.39 5.83
C LEU A 200 6.92 -10.60 6.35
N VAL A 201 6.44 -11.84 6.42
CA VAL A 201 5.15 -12.19 7.02
C VAL A 201 5.38 -13.13 8.20
N LEU A 202 4.90 -12.70 9.36
CA LEU A 202 5.00 -13.41 10.63
C LEU A 202 3.58 -13.75 11.12
N ALA A 203 3.37 -14.98 11.53
CA ALA A 203 2.14 -15.44 12.18
C ALA A 203 2.46 -15.78 13.63
N ALA A 204 1.67 -15.29 14.58
CA ALA A 204 1.87 -15.62 15.99
C ALA A 204 1.62 -17.11 16.22
N ASP A 205 2.44 -17.71 17.09
CA ASP A 205 2.17 -19.06 17.57
C ASP A 205 0.93 -19.01 18.50
N PRO A 206 -0.19 -19.67 18.17
CA PRO A 206 -1.40 -19.65 18.99
C PRO A 206 -1.19 -20.23 20.40
N HIS A 207 -0.11 -21.00 20.63
CA HIS A 207 0.23 -21.58 21.92
C HIS A 207 1.29 -20.76 22.68
N GLN A 208 1.94 -19.78 22.03
CA GLN A 208 2.99 -18.94 22.60
C GLN A 208 2.82 -17.46 22.25
N ALA A 209 1.58 -17.00 22.06
CA ALA A 209 1.32 -15.62 21.66
C ALA A 209 1.87 -14.64 22.71
N ILE A 210 2.95 -13.95 22.36
CA ILE A 210 3.56 -12.91 23.18
C ILE A 210 3.08 -11.53 22.73
N PRO A 211 3.11 -10.53 23.62
CA PRO A 211 2.88 -9.16 23.20
C PRO A 211 3.86 -8.71 22.12
N PHE A 212 3.35 -7.97 21.14
CA PHE A 212 4.21 -7.36 20.13
C PHE A 212 4.81 -6.06 20.64
N ASP A 213 5.99 -6.14 21.25
CA ASP A 213 6.69 -4.99 21.82
C ASP A 213 7.71 -4.38 20.85
N SER A 214 8.46 -5.20 20.11
CA SER A 214 9.40 -4.75 19.07
C SER A 214 9.79 -5.89 18.13
N LEU A 215 10.41 -5.54 17.01
CA LEU A 215 10.86 -6.48 15.99
C LEU A 215 12.21 -6.07 15.42
N THR A 216 13.15 -7.01 15.33
CA THR A 216 14.32 -6.83 14.46
C THR A 216 13.98 -7.36 13.07
N ALA A 217 14.14 -6.55 12.03
CA ALA A 217 13.68 -6.88 10.67
C ALA A 217 14.29 -8.17 10.07
N THR A 218 15.44 -8.62 10.58
CA THR A 218 16.14 -9.84 10.17
C THR A 218 16.11 -10.95 11.23
N GLY A 219 15.29 -10.78 12.27
CA GLY A 219 15.14 -11.73 13.37
C GLY A 219 16.18 -11.56 14.49
N PRO A 220 16.13 -12.44 15.51
CA PRO A 220 15.16 -13.54 15.68
C PRO A 220 13.72 -13.05 15.90
N TYR A 221 12.74 -13.94 15.71
CA TYR A 221 11.30 -13.65 15.86
C TYR A 221 10.65 -14.48 16.97
N PRO A 222 10.96 -14.24 18.26
CA PRO A 222 10.32 -14.97 19.36
C PRO A 222 8.80 -14.86 19.29
N GLY A 223 8.09 -15.98 19.53
CA GLY A 223 6.62 -16.02 19.52
C GLY A 223 5.95 -15.94 18.14
N PHE A 224 6.73 -15.90 17.05
CA PHE A 224 6.21 -15.88 15.69
C PHE A 224 6.82 -16.97 14.82
N ALA A 225 5.98 -17.63 14.02
CA ALA A 225 6.39 -18.42 12.88
C ALA A 225 6.61 -17.52 11.66
N VAL A 226 7.70 -17.77 10.91
CA VAL A 226 7.96 -17.08 9.64
C VAL A 226 7.15 -17.76 8.55
N VAL A 227 6.14 -17.07 8.05
CA VAL A 227 5.28 -17.52 6.94
C VAL A 227 5.95 -17.24 5.60
N ARG A 228 6.46 -16.01 5.45
CA ARG A 228 7.19 -15.57 4.27
C ARG A 228 8.47 -14.90 4.77
N PRO A 229 9.65 -15.51 4.56
CA PRO A 229 10.90 -14.85 4.89
C PRO A 229 11.19 -13.74 3.87
N LEU A 230 12.01 -12.78 4.27
CA LEU A 230 12.62 -11.86 3.32
C LEU A 230 13.45 -12.65 2.29
N PRO A 231 13.56 -12.17 1.03
CA PRO A 231 14.37 -12.84 0.01
C PRO A 231 15.82 -13.10 0.47
N SER A 232 16.43 -14.17 -0.04
CA SER A 232 17.84 -14.45 0.25
C SER A 232 18.73 -13.29 -0.22
N GLY A 233 19.69 -12.88 0.62
CA GLY A 233 20.57 -11.75 0.34
C GLY A 233 19.90 -10.37 0.42
N PHE A 234 18.66 -10.30 0.91
CA PHE A 234 17.96 -9.03 1.09
C PHE A 234 18.71 -8.10 2.07
N ASP A 235 18.98 -6.87 1.61
CA ASP A 235 19.55 -5.80 2.42
C ASP A 235 18.56 -4.64 2.56
N TRP A 236 17.97 -4.51 3.74
CA TRP A 236 17.02 -3.45 4.06
C TRP A 236 17.62 -2.04 3.91
N ARG A 237 18.95 -1.88 3.93
CA ARG A 237 19.62 -0.57 3.75
C ARG A 237 19.50 -0.04 2.33
N THR A 238 19.25 -0.92 1.37
CA THR A 238 19.02 -0.55 -0.04
C THR A 238 17.58 -0.11 -0.30
N GLN A 239 16.71 -0.26 0.71
CA GLN A 239 15.29 0.04 0.62
C GLN A 239 15.04 1.48 1.05
N LYS A 240 14.12 2.14 0.35
CA LYS A 240 13.73 3.51 0.64
C LYS A 240 12.72 3.57 1.78
N THR A 241 11.77 2.65 1.80
CA THR A 241 10.66 2.72 2.76
C THR A 241 10.30 1.36 3.32
N VAL A 242 9.71 1.36 4.50
CA VAL A 242 9.08 0.19 5.12
C VAL A 242 7.67 0.51 5.59
N LEU A 243 6.75 -0.43 5.41
CA LEU A 243 5.39 -0.40 5.94
C LEU A 243 5.24 -1.51 6.98
N LEU A 244 4.77 -1.15 8.17
CA LEU A 244 4.38 -2.12 9.20
C LEU A 244 2.88 -2.36 9.13
N ARG A 245 2.47 -3.64 9.18
CA ARG A 245 1.07 -4.02 9.42
C ARG A 245 0.97 -4.95 10.60
N VAL A 246 0.06 -4.64 11.52
CA VAL A 246 -0.17 -5.43 12.73
C VAL A 246 -1.63 -5.88 12.75
N TYR A 247 -1.85 -7.16 12.49
CA TYR A 247 -3.19 -7.74 12.46
C TYR A 247 -3.56 -8.25 13.85
N ARG A 248 -4.74 -7.84 14.30
CA ARG A 248 -5.36 -8.23 15.57
C ARG A 248 -6.83 -8.52 15.31
N SER A 249 -7.48 -9.18 16.27
CA SER A 249 -8.92 -9.46 16.25
C SER A 249 -9.77 -8.20 15.98
N ASN A 250 -9.33 -7.04 16.49
CA ASN A 250 -9.95 -5.75 16.24
C ASN A 250 -8.86 -4.68 15.98
N GLY A 251 -9.08 -3.82 14.99
CA GLY A 251 -8.24 -2.66 14.71
C GLY A 251 -7.83 -2.55 13.24
N ASP A 252 -7.47 -1.34 12.85
CA ASP A 252 -6.89 -1.06 11.54
C ASP A 252 -5.42 -1.49 11.52
N PRO A 253 -5.03 -2.47 10.68
CA PRO A 253 -3.64 -2.93 10.64
C PRO A 253 -2.72 -1.95 9.90
N TRP A 254 -3.23 -0.93 9.21
CA TRP A 254 -2.45 -0.11 8.29
C TRP A 254 -1.74 1.06 8.98
N THR A 255 -0.41 1.02 8.97
CA THR A 255 0.40 2.18 9.34
C THR A 255 0.73 3.05 8.12
N THR A 256 1.30 4.22 8.39
CA THR A 256 1.92 5.09 7.41
C THR A 256 3.26 4.49 7.01
N THR A 257 3.53 4.43 5.71
CA THR A 257 4.83 4.04 5.17
C THR A 257 5.92 4.96 5.73
N THR A 258 6.98 4.38 6.27
CA THR A 258 8.09 5.09 6.89
C THR A 258 9.31 5.12 5.97
N ASP A 259 9.86 6.31 5.73
CA ASP A 259 11.16 6.49 5.07
C ASP A 259 12.28 5.96 5.98
N LEU A 260 13.11 5.08 5.42
CA LEU A 260 14.23 4.45 6.12
C LEU A 260 15.48 5.33 6.14
N GLY A 261 15.59 6.33 5.26
CA GLY A 261 16.76 7.21 5.14
C GLY A 261 17.19 7.79 6.49
N PRO A 262 16.32 8.52 7.22
CA PRO A 262 16.64 9.08 8.53
C PRO A 262 17.09 8.02 9.53
N ALA A 263 16.38 6.89 9.62
CA ALA A 263 16.78 5.81 10.53
C ALA A 263 18.19 5.26 10.17
N VAL A 264 18.50 5.08 8.89
CA VAL A 264 19.81 4.59 8.43
C VAL A 264 20.93 5.58 8.76
N THR A 265 20.74 6.87 8.51
CA THR A 265 21.82 7.87 8.56
C THR A 265 21.95 8.56 9.91
N GLU A 266 20.88 8.62 10.71
CA GLU A 266 20.84 9.48 11.90
C GLU A 266 20.79 8.69 13.21
N SER A 267 20.48 7.38 13.23
CA SER A 267 20.32 6.62 14.48
C SER A 267 21.45 6.82 15.49
N GLY A 268 22.70 6.82 15.03
CA GLY A 268 23.88 7.00 15.88
C GLY A 268 24.05 8.40 16.49
N GLN A 269 23.29 9.38 16.01
CA GLN A 269 23.29 10.77 16.47
C GLN A 269 22.21 11.04 17.53
N HIS A 270 21.28 10.10 17.71
CA HIS A 270 20.16 10.22 18.64
C HIS A 270 20.28 9.24 19.81
N ALA A 271 19.66 9.60 20.94
CA ALA A 271 19.70 8.82 22.16
C ALA A 271 19.26 7.35 21.91
N PRO A 272 19.88 6.35 22.58
CA PRO A 272 19.70 4.93 22.25
C PRO A 272 18.26 4.40 22.29
N ASP A 273 17.38 5.06 23.06
CA ASP A 273 15.98 4.70 23.28
C ASP A 273 15.01 5.44 22.35
N THR A 274 15.50 6.30 21.46
CA THR A 274 14.66 7.07 20.51
C THR A 274 14.52 6.39 19.17
N PHE A 275 13.37 6.57 18.51
CA PHE A 275 13.09 6.00 17.19
C PHE A 275 12.61 7.08 16.22
N TRP A 276 12.90 6.90 14.93
CA TRP A 276 12.36 7.74 13.86
C TRP A 276 10.89 7.38 13.60
N PHE A 277 9.99 8.34 13.78
CA PHE A 277 8.56 8.24 13.45
C PHE A 277 8.26 9.12 12.24
N GLN A 278 7.74 8.53 11.16
CA GLN A 278 7.45 9.23 9.90
C GLN A 278 6.59 10.48 10.13
N GLY A 279 7.12 11.65 9.75
CA GLY A 279 6.43 12.93 9.88
C GLY A 279 6.44 13.55 11.28
N PHE A 280 7.02 12.87 12.28
CA PHE A 280 7.08 13.35 13.67
C PHE A 280 8.51 13.46 14.23
N GLY A 281 9.51 12.90 13.54
CA GLY A 281 10.91 13.00 13.95
C GLY A 281 11.35 11.86 14.87
N TRP A 282 12.48 12.09 15.54
CA TRP A 282 13.02 11.18 16.56
C TRP A 282 12.27 11.36 17.88
N LEU A 283 11.58 10.32 18.33
CA LEU A 283 10.77 10.34 19.54
C LEU A 283 11.25 9.31 20.56
N SER A 284 11.28 9.70 21.83
CA SER A 284 11.47 8.79 22.97
C SER A 284 10.15 8.09 23.35
N PRO A 285 10.18 7.06 24.21
CA PRO A 285 8.97 6.47 24.78
C PRO A 285 8.04 7.47 25.47
N ALA A 286 8.60 8.46 26.17
CA ALA A 286 7.84 9.51 26.82
C ALA A 286 7.16 10.45 25.81
N ASP A 287 7.85 10.81 24.73
CA ASP A 287 7.27 11.66 23.66
C ASP A 287 6.11 10.95 22.97
N VAL A 288 6.27 9.66 22.64
CA VAL A 288 5.21 8.86 22.04
C VAL A 288 4.01 8.77 22.97
N ALA A 289 4.21 8.50 24.27
CA ALA A 289 3.12 8.45 25.24
C ALA A 289 2.38 9.79 25.38
N ALA A 290 3.07 10.92 25.20
CA ALA A 290 2.44 12.24 25.24
C ALA A 290 1.59 12.54 23.99
N LYS A 291 2.00 12.02 22.83
CA LYS A 291 1.43 12.31 21.49
C LYS A 291 0.38 11.30 21.01
N ASP A 292 0.45 10.05 21.46
CA ASP A 292 -0.45 8.98 21.01
C ASP A 292 -1.91 9.30 21.36
N GLY A 293 -2.81 9.10 20.39
CA GLY A 293 -4.22 9.46 20.48
C GLY A 293 -4.54 10.96 20.40
N LYS A 294 -3.52 11.84 20.27
CA LYS A 294 -3.70 13.31 20.19
C LYS A 294 -3.15 13.91 18.90
N GLU A 295 -1.92 13.56 18.56
CA GLU A 295 -1.20 14.06 17.39
C GLU A 295 -0.91 12.96 16.36
N LEU A 296 -0.73 11.73 16.85
CA LEU A 296 -0.49 10.53 16.06
C LEU A 296 -1.24 9.35 16.68
N LEU A 297 -1.28 8.23 15.96
CA LEU A 297 -1.64 6.93 16.52
C LEU A 297 -0.44 6.00 16.41
N THR A 298 -0.06 5.32 17.49
CA THR A 298 0.90 4.21 17.38
C THR A 298 0.27 3.05 16.61
N ALA A 299 1.07 2.08 16.14
CA ALA A 299 0.61 1.01 15.25
C ALA A 299 -0.62 0.26 15.79
N CYS A 300 -0.74 0.19 17.12
CA CYS A 300 -1.79 -0.55 17.81
C CYS A 300 -2.75 0.32 18.62
N ALA A 301 -2.63 1.65 18.58
CA ALA A 301 -3.54 2.53 19.30
C ALA A 301 -4.98 2.39 18.79
N PRO A 302 -6.00 2.33 19.65
CA PRO A 302 -7.39 2.40 19.20
C PRO A 302 -7.65 3.74 18.48
N GLU A 303 -8.46 3.73 17.43
CA GLU A 303 -8.95 4.99 16.85
C GLU A 303 -9.74 5.76 17.94
N PRO A 304 -9.51 7.07 18.08
CA PRO A 304 -10.33 7.90 18.96
C PRO A 304 -11.79 7.79 18.51
N GLN A 305 -12.72 7.57 19.44
CA GLN A 305 -14.13 7.59 19.11
C GLN A 305 -14.48 8.95 18.48
N ARG A 306 -15.12 8.93 17.31
CA ARG A 306 -15.69 10.13 16.70
C ARG A 306 -16.70 10.69 17.70
N ARG A 307 -16.42 11.87 18.25
CA ARG A 307 -17.39 12.63 19.04
C ARG A 307 -18.41 13.29 18.14
#